data_AF-J3JJV7-F1
#
_entry.id   AF-J3JJV7-F1
#
_cell.length_a   1.000
_cell.length_b   1.000
_cell.length_c   1.000
_cell.angle_alpha   90.00
_cell.angle_beta   90.00
_cell.angle_gamma   90.00
#
_symmetry.space_group_name_H-M   'P 1'
#
loop_
_entity.id
_entity.type
_entity.pdbx_description
1 polymer ?
#
loop_
_entity_poly.entity_id
_entity_poly.type
_entity_poly.pdbx_seq_one_letter_code
_entity_poly.pdbx_strand_id
1 'polypeptide(L)'
;MEITGAPKGASSLMPGLQVRAVAYEALTGVPVAGERVRLEVSALDRALGTGGHAMVSARLDALPADPPREGHLVKARYMPDQVMVTGVDEQGTTHHGLLSQPIGDVDLEGMPVVVADLHSSLPAVLAGLRSPDGARQPRVVYVMTDGGALPLAYSRLVAALSEAGWLAGTVTAGQAWGGDIEAVSVHNALLAARHVLHADAAIVIQGPGNLGTETPWGFSGVACGDAVNAIATLGGRPVA
;
A
#
# COMPACT_ATOMS: atom_id res chain seq x y z
N MET A 1 3.39 -19.03 -15.60
CA MET A 1 2.08 -19.67 -15.74
C MET A 1 1.77 -19.79 -17.21
N GLU A 2 1.39 -20.98 -17.65
CA GLU A 2 0.97 -21.21 -19.04
C GLU A 2 -0.50 -20.82 -19.19
N ILE A 3 -0.82 -20.05 -20.23
CA ILE A 3 -2.21 -19.78 -20.59
C ILE A 3 -2.78 -21.03 -21.25
N THR A 4 -3.86 -21.58 -20.71
CA THR A 4 -4.51 -22.79 -21.23
C THR A 4 -5.85 -22.53 -21.90
N GLY A 5 -6.37 -21.30 -21.80
CA GLY A 5 -7.66 -20.90 -22.38
C GLY A 5 -7.83 -19.40 -22.40
N ALA A 6 -8.60 -18.91 -23.36
CA ALA A 6 -8.94 -17.49 -23.52
C ALA A 6 -10.41 -17.35 -23.97
N PRO A 7 -11.07 -16.21 -23.71
CA PRO A 7 -12.42 -15.94 -24.19
C PRO A 7 -12.53 -16.04 -25.72
N LYS A 8 -13.73 -16.35 -26.23
CA LYS A 8 -13.99 -16.36 -27.68
C LYS A 8 -13.71 -14.96 -28.26
N GLY A 9 -12.86 -14.90 -29.28
CA GLY A 9 -12.47 -13.64 -29.92
C GLY A 9 -11.29 -12.93 -29.29
N ALA A 10 -10.62 -13.53 -28.30
CA ALA A 10 -9.34 -13.02 -27.81
C ALA A 10 -8.31 -12.94 -28.97
N SER A 11 -7.62 -11.81 -29.06
CA SER A 11 -6.61 -11.52 -30.10
C SER A 11 -5.17 -11.53 -29.56
N SER A 12 -5.00 -11.66 -28.25
CA SER A 12 -3.73 -11.56 -27.54
C SER A 12 -3.72 -12.52 -26.36
N LEU A 13 -2.53 -12.80 -25.81
CA LEU A 13 -2.33 -13.69 -24.66
C LEU A 13 -3.03 -15.05 -24.84
N MET A 14 -2.75 -15.70 -25.97
CA MET A 14 -3.40 -16.95 -26.41
C MET A 14 -2.82 -18.20 -25.71
N PRO A 15 -3.54 -19.34 -25.77
CA PRO A 15 -3.06 -20.59 -25.18
C PRO A 15 -1.65 -21.01 -25.65
N GLY A 16 -0.86 -21.57 -24.74
CA GLY A 16 0.54 -21.95 -24.94
C GLY A 16 1.54 -20.84 -24.61
N LEU A 17 1.10 -19.59 -24.41
CA LEU A 17 1.97 -18.50 -23.97
C LEU A 17 2.31 -18.64 -22.47
N GLN A 18 3.57 -18.34 -22.14
CA GLN A 18 4.03 -18.24 -20.75
C GLN A 18 3.98 -16.79 -20.28
N VAL A 19 3.31 -16.55 -19.15
CA VAL A 19 3.25 -15.24 -18.49
C VAL A 19 3.71 -15.35 -17.04
N ARG A 20 4.24 -14.25 -16.51
CA ARG A 20 4.44 -14.10 -15.06
C ARG A 20 3.13 -13.60 -14.45
N ALA A 21 2.76 -14.13 -13.31
CA ALA A 21 1.55 -13.73 -12.60
C ALA A 21 1.84 -13.56 -11.11
N VAL A 22 1.09 -12.67 -10.47
CA VAL A 22 1.11 -12.45 -9.02
C VAL A 22 -0.20 -12.95 -8.44
N ALA A 23 -0.11 -13.75 -7.38
CA ALA A 23 -1.24 -14.10 -6.53
C ALA A 23 -1.09 -13.36 -5.21
N TYR A 24 -2.13 -12.64 -4.79
CA TYR A 24 -2.18 -12.09 -3.45
C TYR A 24 -2.76 -13.16 -2.53
N GLU A 25 -1.93 -13.68 -1.63
CA GLU A 25 -2.29 -14.79 -0.75
C GLU A 25 -3.50 -14.44 0.13
N ALA A 26 -3.59 -13.21 0.59
CA ALA A 26 -4.73 -12.72 1.38
C ALA A 26 -6.07 -12.75 0.60
N LEU A 27 -6.04 -12.70 -0.73
CA LEU A 27 -7.25 -12.69 -1.57
C LEU A 27 -7.58 -14.07 -2.14
N THR A 28 -6.54 -14.76 -2.60
CA THR A 28 -6.71 -15.99 -3.40
C THR A 28 -6.13 -17.22 -2.71
N GLY A 29 -5.37 -17.07 -1.61
CA GLY A 29 -4.51 -18.12 -1.08
C GLY A 29 -3.32 -18.40 -2.02
N VAL A 30 -2.57 -19.47 -1.72
CA VAL A 30 -1.39 -19.87 -2.51
C VAL A 30 -1.79 -20.93 -3.55
N PRO A 31 -1.70 -20.64 -4.86
CA PRO A 31 -1.91 -21.65 -5.89
C PRO A 31 -0.83 -22.72 -5.85
N VAL A 32 -1.20 -23.97 -6.14
CA VAL A 32 -0.24 -25.08 -6.25
C VAL A 32 0.05 -25.44 -7.72
N ALA A 33 1.16 -26.13 -7.97
CA ALA A 33 1.49 -26.59 -9.31
C ALA A 33 0.40 -27.50 -9.89
N GLY A 34 0.03 -27.25 -11.15
CA GLY A 34 -1.05 -27.99 -11.85
C GLY A 34 -2.46 -27.43 -11.59
N GLU A 35 -2.63 -26.49 -10.67
CA GLU A 35 -3.92 -25.86 -10.40
C GLU A 35 -4.32 -24.88 -11.53
N ARG A 36 -5.61 -24.86 -11.87
CA ARG A 36 -6.16 -23.86 -12.80
C ARG A 36 -6.60 -22.62 -12.03
N VAL A 37 -6.17 -21.47 -12.54
CA VAL A 37 -6.53 -20.16 -12.00
C VAL A 37 -7.07 -19.26 -13.10
N ARG A 38 -7.91 -18.29 -12.72
CA ARG A 38 -8.32 -17.19 -13.57
C ARG A 38 -7.29 -16.06 -13.44
N LEU A 39 -6.81 -15.58 -14.58
CA LEU A 39 -5.93 -14.41 -14.65
C LEU A 39 -6.71 -13.18 -15.11
N GLU A 40 -6.40 -12.04 -14.50
CA GLU A 40 -6.67 -10.74 -15.08
C GLU A 40 -5.42 -10.20 -15.76
N VAL A 41 -5.57 -9.81 -17.02
CA VAL A 41 -4.47 -9.55 -17.95
C VAL A 41 -4.59 -8.26 -18.73
N SER A 42 -5.66 -7.48 -18.59
CA SER A 42 -5.92 -6.31 -19.46
C SER A 42 -4.80 -5.28 -19.39
N ALA A 43 -4.31 -5.01 -18.18
CA ALA A 43 -3.21 -4.07 -17.99
C ALA A 43 -1.87 -4.64 -18.52
N LEU A 44 -1.63 -5.95 -18.38
CA LEU A 44 -0.48 -6.63 -18.96
C LEU A 44 -0.49 -6.55 -20.50
N ASP A 45 -1.64 -6.86 -21.11
CA ASP A 45 -1.81 -6.89 -22.56
C ASP A 45 -1.59 -5.51 -23.20
N ARG A 46 -2.00 -4.46 -22.48
CA ARG A 46 -1.82 -3.07 -22.89
C ARG A 46 -0.47 -2.48 -22.45
N ALA A 47 0.42 -3.29 -21.89
CA ALA A 47 1.70 -2.87 -21.33
C ALA A 47 1.59 -1.69 -20.33
N LEU A 48 0.46 -1.58 -19.64
CA LEU A 48 0.26 -0.62 -18.56
C LEU A 48 1.05 -1.12 -17.36
N GLY A 49 1.74 -0.23 -16.65
CA GLY A 49 2.83 -0.52 -15.69
C GLY A 49 2.51 -1.44 -14.49
N THR A 50 2.10 -2.68 -14.71
CA THR A 50 1.90 -3.76 -13.72
C THR A 50 3.17 -4.55 -13.46
N GLY A 51 4.34 -3.96 -13.74
CA GLY A 51 5.64 -4.64 -13.70
C GLY A 51 5.75 -5.85 -14.65
N GLY A 52 4.85 -5.96 -15.63
CA GLY A 52 4.80 -7.10 -16.56
C GLY A 52 4.30 -8.37 -15.90
N HIS A 53 3.29 -8.24 -15.03
CA HIS A 53 2.59 -9.36 -14.39
C HIS A 53 1.11 -9.36 -14.75
N ALA A 54 0.57 -10.56 -14.97
CA ALA A 54 -0.85 -10.84 -14.82
C ALA A 54 -1.23 -10.91 -13.33
N MET A 55 -2.50 -10.74 -13.01
CA MET A 55 -3.00 -10.88 -11.64
C MET A 55 -3.85 -12.13 -11.52
N VAL A 56 -3.57 -13.00 -10.55
CA VAL A 56 -4.49 -14.10 -10.23
C VAL A 56 -5.73 -13.49 -9.61
N SER A 57 -6.88 -13.68 -10.26
CA SER A 57 -8.18 -13.15 -9.80
C SER A 57 -9.04 -14.19 -9.11
N ALA A 58 -8.87 -15.47 -9.44
CA ALA A 58 -9.57 -16.55 -8.76
C ALA A 58 -8.82 -17.87 -8.91
N ARG A 59 -8.94 -18.71 -7.89
CA ARG A 59 -8.67 -20.15 -7.99
C ARG A 59 -9.98 -20.84 -8.32
N LEU A 60 -9.96 -21.75 -9.31
CA LEU A 60 -11.22 -22.29 -9.85
C LEU A 60 -11.81 -23.41 -8.98
N ASP A 61 -10.95 -24.12 -8.26
CA ASP A 61 -11.28 -25.34 -7.55
C ASP A 61 -11.02 -25.21 -6.03
N ALA A 62 -10.72 -23.99 -5.55
CA ALA A 62 -10.42 -23.70 -4.15
C ALA A 62 -11.01 -22.34 -3.72
N LEU A 63 -11.50 -22.29 -2.48
CA LEU A 63 -11.93 -21.06 -1.83
C LEU A 63 -10.80 -20.53 -0.94
N PRO A 64 -10.60 -19.20 -0.85
CA PRO A 64 -9.68 -18.63 0.13
C PRO A 64 -10.18 -18.90 1.55
N ALA A 65 -9.26 -18.84 2.51
CA ALA A 65 -9.64 -18.88 3.92
C ALA A 65 -10.48 -17.65 4.29
N ASP A 66 -11.35 -17.80 5.28
CA ASP A 66 -12.06 -16.65 5.84
C ASP A 66 -11.05 -15.61 6.35
N PRO A 67 -11.29 -14.31 6.13
CA PRO A 67 -10.44 -13.28 6.69
C PRO A 67 -10.49 -13.30 8.23
N PRO A 68 -9.51 -12.69 8.91
CA PRO A 68 -9.57 -12.48 10.35
C PRO A 68 -10.91 -11.87 10.78
N ARG A 69 -11.43 -12.32 11.92
CA ARG A 69 -12.71 -11.84 12.46
C ARG A 69 -12.60 -10.53 13.24
N GLU A 70 -11.38 -10.11 13.54
CA GLU A 70 -11.11 -8.91 14.33
C GLU A 70 -11.18 -7.66 13.44
N GLY A 71 -11.80 -6.62 13.98
CA GLY A 71 -12.05 -5.39 13.23
C GLY A 71 -13.20 -5.50 12.21
N HIS A 72 -13.53 -4.38 11.60
CA HIS A 72 -14.60 -4.21 10.64
C HIS A 72 -14.25 -3.21 9.53
N LEU A 73 -12.98 -2.77 9.44
CA LEU A 73 -12.54 -1.97 8.30
C LEU A 73 -12.47 -2.82 7.03
N VAL A 74 -12.96 -2.23 5.95
CA VAL A 74 -12.93 -2.83 4.62
C VAL A 74 -12.10 -1.93 3.70
N LYS A 75 -11.07 -2.51 3.07
CA LYS A 75 -10.22 -1.90 2.05
C LYS A 75 -10.55 -2.47 0.68
N ALA A 76 -10.08 -1.79 -0.38
CA ALA A 76 -10.49 -2.08 -1.76
C ALA A 76 -12.02 -2.14 -1.92
N ARG A 77 -12.74 -1.22 -1.26
CA ARG A 77 -14.21 -1.17 -1.28
C ARG A 77 -14.68 -1.03 -2.72
N TYR A 78 -15.80 -1.69 -3.04
CA TYR A 78 -16.39 -1.79 -4.40
C TYR A 78 -15.71 -2.75 -5.38
N MET A 79 -14.58 -3.36 -5.03
CA MET A 79 -14.10 -4.55 -5.75
C MET A 79 -14.80 -5.81 -5.22
N PRO A 80 -14.97 -6.86 -6.04
CA PRO A 80 -15.43 -8.17 -5.57
C PRO A 80 -14.49 -8.76 -4.50
N ASP A 81 -13.19 -8.46 -4.61
CA ASP A 81 -12.12 -8.97 -3.75
C ASP A 81 -11.80 -7.97 -2.62
N GLN A 82 -12.77 -7.74 -1.73
CA GLN A 82 -12.63 -6.81 -0.59
C GLN A 82 -11.68 -7.37 0.47
N VAL A 83 -10.94 -6.48 1.14
CA VAL A 83 -9.99 -6.88 2.20
C VAL A 83 -10.49 -6.40 3.55
N MET A 84 -10.87 -7.36 4.40
CA MET A 84 -11.18 -7.11 5.81
C MET A 84 -9.88 -6.98 6.59
N VAL A 85 -9.76 -5.90 7.36
CA VAL A 85 -8.59 -5.62 8.18
C VAL A 85 -9.00 -5.08 9.55
N THR A 86 -8.11 -5.21 10.52
CA THR A 86 -8.22 -4.52 11.81
C THR A 86 -7.50 -3.19 11.72
N GLY A 87 -8.26 -2.09 11.68
CA GLY A 87 -7.71 -0.74 11.70
C GLY A 87 -7.21 -0.36 13.09
N VAL A 88 -6.05 0.31 13.15
CA VAL A 88 -5.45 0.80 14.40
C VAL A 88 -6.38 1.73 15.18
N ASP A 89 -7.26 2.42 14.48
CA ASP A 89 -8.22 3.38 14.98
C ASP A 89 -9.63 2.79 15.27
N GLU A 90 -9.81 1.48 15.13
CA GLU A 90 -11.09 0.81 15.46
C GLU A 90 -11.31 0.62 16.97
N GLN A 91 -12.57 0.62 17.42
CA GLN A 91 -12.94 0.56 18.85
C GLN A 91 -12.36 -0.64 19.61
N GLY A 92 -12.12 -1.76 18.90
CA GLY A 92 -11.60 -3.00 19.49
C GLY A 92 -10.09 -3.03 19.71
N THR A 93 -9.34 -2.02 19.25
CA THR A 93 -7.87 -2.05 19.34
C THR A 93 -7.35 -1.39 20.61
N THR A 94 -6.13 -1.77 21.01
CA THR A 94 -5.39 -1.17 22.12
C THR A 94 -5.10 0.32 21.92
N HIS A 95 -5.10 0.81 20.68
CA HIS A 95 -4.73 2.17 20.33
C HIS A 95 -5.93 3.10 20.14
N HIS A 96 -7.16 2.56 20.12
CA HIS A 96 -8.36 3.36 19.90
C HIS A 96 -8.48 4.53 20.87
N GLY A 97 -8.29 4.30 22.17
CA GLY A 97 -8.44 5.35 23.18
C GLY A 97 -7.45 6.51 23.03
N LEU A 98 -6.30 6.28 22.37
CA LEU A 98 -5.35 7.33 22.00
C LEU A 98 -5.80 8.06 20.73
N LEU A 99 -6.21 7.33 19.71
CA LEU A 99 -6.57 7.90 18.40
C LEU A 99 -7.98 8.52 18.38
N SER A 100 -8.81 8.23 19.37
CA SER A 100 -10.15 8.80 19.57
C SER A 100 -10.15 10.04 20.48
N GLN A 101 -8.98 10.53 20.90
CA GLN A 101 -8.90 11.74 21.71
C GLN A 101 -9.45 12.96 20.94
N PRO A 102 -9.92 14.00 21.64
CA PRO A 102 -10.36 15.24 21.00
C PRO A 102 -9.32 15.81 20.02
N ILE A 103 -9.81 16.45 18.95
CA ILE A 103 -8.94 17.11 17.96
C ILE A 103 -8.06 18.14 18.68
N GLY A 104 -6.74 18.02 18.50
CA GLY A 104 -5.74 18.89 19.10
C GLY A 104 -5.06 18.34 20.35
N ASP A 105 -5.60 17.29 20.97
CA ASP A 105 -4.98 16.67 22.16
C ASP A 105 -3.85 15.69 21.79
N VAL A 106 -3.86 15.20 20.54
CA VAL A 106 -2.82 14.34 19.97
C VAL A 106 -2.41 14.93 18.62
N ASP A 107 -1.11 15.15 18.44
CA ASP A 107 -0.53 15.77 17.25
C ASP A 107 0.73 15.00 16.78
N LEU A 108 1.47 15.53 15.82
CA LEU A 108 2.72 14.94 15.33
C LEU A 108 3.96 15.48 16.04
N GLU A 109 3.82 16.36 17.04
CA GLU A 109 4.91 16.93 17.83
C GLU A 109 6.04 17.55 16.97
N GLY A 110 5.67 18.15 15.83
CA GLY A 110 6.64 18.70 14.88
C GLY A 110 7.46 17.67 14.10
N MET A 111 7.07 16.39 14.10
CA MET A 111 7.71 15.31 13.34
C MET A 111 7.85 15.71 11.86
N PRO A 112 9.06 15.59 11.27
CA PRO A 112 9.24 15.81 9.84
C PRO A 112 8.56 14.70 9.04
N VAL A 113 7.85 15.10 7.99
CA VAL A 113 7.16 14.18 7.08
C VAL A 113 7.52 14.52 5.65
N VAL A 114 8.21 13.61 4.97
CA VAL A 114 8.55 13.77 3.56
C VAL A 114 7.38 13.31 2.70
N VAL A 115 6.92 14.15 1.80
CA VAL A 115 5.88 13.85 0.82
C VAL A 115 6.53 13.73 -0.55
N ALA A 116 6.22 12.66 -1.28
CA ALA A 116 6.61 12.55 -2.67
C ALA A 116 5.48 11.93 -3.49
N ASP A 117 5.46 12.28 -4.76
CA ASP A 117 4.42 11.87 -5.69
C ASP A 117 4.61 10.44 -6.19
N LEU A 118 5.82 9.90 -6.31
CA LEU A 118 6.06 8.58 -6.87
C LEU A 118 6.53 7.54 -5.84
N HIS A 119 5.93 6.35 -5.89
CA HIS A 119 6.35 5.18 -5.09
C HIS A 119 7.85 4.89 -5.20
N SER A 120 8.43 5.08 -6.39
CA SER A 120 9.85 4.86 -6.66
C SER A 120 10.79 5.82 -5.94
N SER A 121 10.29 6.91 -5.36
CA SER A 121 11.10 7.89 -4.61
C SER A 121 11.47 7.41 -3.21
N LEU A 122 10.75 6.43 -2.65
CA LEU A 122 10.95 5.89 -1.30
C LEU A 122 12.42 5.58 -0.93
N PRO A 123 13.21 4.82 -1.73
CA PRO A 123 14.60 4.50 -1.38
C PRO A 123 15.51 5.72 -1.37
N ALA A 124 15.30 6.67 -2.29
CA ALA A 124 16.10 7.90 -2.36
C ALA A 124 15.82 8.80 -1.14
N VAL A 125 14.54 8.95 -0.76
CA VAL A 125 14.14 9.68 0.44
C VAL A 125 14.73 9.02 1.70
N LEU A 126 14.61 7.70 1.83
CA LEU A 126 15.18 6.98 2.95
C LEU A 126 16.70 7.17 3.03
N ALA A 127 17.41 7.05 1.90
CA ALA A 127 18.85 7.27 1.86
C ALA A 127 19.23 8.68 2.35
N GLY A 128 18.45 9.70 1.98
CA GLY A 128 18.65 11.08 2.44
C GLY A 128 18.34 11.31 3.92
N LEU A 129 17.43 10.53 4.51
CA LEU A 129 17.11 10.58 5.94
C LEU A 129 18.14 9.85 6.82
N ARG A 130 18.98 8.99 6.24
CA ARG A 130 19.98 8.24 7.01
C ARG A 130 21.05 9.17 7.54
N SER A 131 21.40 8.96 8.80
CA SER A 131 22.51 9.67 9.42
C SER A 131 23.85 9.05 8.99
N PRO A 132 24.94 9.83 8.95
CA PRO A 132 26.28 9.31 8.62
C PRO A 132 26.74 8.23 9.60
N ASP A 133 27.75 7.47 9.19
CA ASP A 133 28.23 6.29 9.92
C ASP A 133 28.54 6.60 11.39
N GLY A 134 27.98 5.79 12.29
CA GLY A 134 28.14 5.87 13.75
C GLY A 134 27.04 6.62 14.51
N ALA A 135 26.19 7.39 13.83
CA ALA A 135 25.03 8.04 14.45
C ALA A 135 23.81 7.10 14.52
N ARG A 136 22.94 7.32 15.52
CA ARG A 136 21.66 6.62 15.65
C ARG A 136 20.81 6.95 14.41
N GLN A 137 20.42 5.91 13.67
CA GLN A 137 19.51 6.08 12.54
C GLN A 137 18.11 6.48 13.03
N PRO A 138 17.41 7.41 12.33
CA PRO A 138 16.04 7.75 12.67
C PRO A 138 15.11 6.56 12.42
N ARG A 139 14.08 6.42 13.26
CA ARG A 139 12.98 5.49 13.03
C ARG A 139 12.06 6.07 11.97
N VAL A 140 12.16 5.56 10.75
CA VAL A 140 11.34 6.04 9.62
C VAL A 140 10.18 5.10 9.36
N VAL A 141 8.97 5.66 9.28
CA VAL A 141 7.75 4.91 8.93
C VAL A 141 7.27 5.35 7.55
N TYR A 142 6.86 4.38 6.72
CA TYR A 142 6.24 4.66 5.43
C TYR A 142 4.72 4.63 5.56
N VAL A 143 4.07 5.75 5.28
CA VAL A 143 2.61 5.87 5.15
C VAL A 143 2.25 5.78 3.66
N MET A 144 1.67 4.65 3.26
CA MET A 144 1.22 4.39 1.90
C MET A 144 -0.22 4.89 1.69
N THR A 145 -0.41 5.81 0.75
CA THR A 145 -1.73 6.26 0.31
C THR A 145 -2.23 5.49 -0.91
N ASP A 146 -3.53 5.57 -1.18
CA ASP A 146 -4.24 4.84 -2.23
C ASP A 146 -4.27 5.53 -3.59
N GLY A 147 -3.41 6.55 -3.80
CA GLY A 147 -3.25 7.17 -5.12
C GLY A 147 -2.80 6.17 -6.19
N GLY A 148 -2.02 5.17 -5.78
CA GLY A 148 -1.72 3.97 -6.55
C GLY A 148 -2.66 2.84 -6.16
N ALA A 149 -3.05 2.02 -7.14
CA ALA A 149 -4.07 0.99 -6.95
C ALA A 149 -3.52 -0.40 -6.56
N LEU A 150 -2.20 -0.60 -6.56
CA LEU A 150 -1.60 -1.88 -6.21
C LEU A 150 -1.30 -1.96 -4.69
N PRO A 151 -1.56 -3.11 -4.05
CA PRO A 151 -1.36 -3.27 -2.60
C PRO A 151 0.12 -3.27 -2.20
N LEU A 152 0.39 -3.04 -0.92
CA LEU A 152 1.77 -2.92 -0.41
C LEU A 152 2.59 -4.18 -0.72
N ALA A 153 1.96 -5.36 -0.58
CA ALA A 153 2.58 -6.67 -0.84
C ALA A 153 3.11 -6.83 -2.28
N TYR A 154 2.64 -6.01 -3.24
CA TYR A 154 3.20 -6.00 -4.59
C TYR A 154 4.63 -5.42 -4.63
N SER A 155 4.99 -4.56 -3.66
CA SER A 155 6.24 -3.82 -3.68
C SER A 155 7.42 -4.62 -3.13
N ARG A 156 8.20 -5.22 -4.03
CA ARG A 156 9.51 -5.82 -3.69
C ARG A 156 10.49 -4.82 -3.07
N LEU A 157 10.34 -3.54 -3.41
CA LEU A 157 11.15 -2.45 -2.86
C LEU A 157 10.89 -2.26 -1.37
N VAL A 158 9.62 -2.19 -0.97
CA VAL A 158 9.22 -2.07 0.44
C VAL A 158 9.68 -3.30 1.21
N ALA A 159 9.45 -4.50 0.68
CA ALA A 159 9.92 -5.74 1.31
C ALA A 159 11.43 -5.72 1.59
N ALA A 160 12.25 -5.37 0.59
CA ALA A 160 13.70 -5.31 0.75
C ALA A 160 14.16 -4.22 1.74
N LEU A 161 13.48 -3.06 1.77
CA LEU A 161 13.78 -1.98 2.71
C LEU A 161 13.41 -2.34 4.14
N SER A 162 12.28 -3.02 4.35
CA SER A 162 11.86 -3.54 5.65
C SER A 162 12.80 -4.63 6.14
N GLU A 163 13.16 -5.60 5.30
CA GLU A 163 14.14 -6.66 5.63
C GLU A 163 15.52 -6.10 5.99
N ALA A 164 15.95 -5.03 5.31
CA ALA A 164 17.20 -4.34 5.60
C ALA A 164 17.13 -3.46 6.86
N GLY A 165 15.96 -3.32 7.50
CA GLY A 165 15.74 -2.47 8.66
C GLY A 165 15.82 -0.97 8.34
N TRP A 166 15.58 -0.57 7.08
CA TRP A 166 15.51 0.85 6.68
C TRP A 166 14.17 1.47 7.02
N LEU A 167 13.13 0.66 7.13
CA LEU A 167 11.80 1.05 7.59
C LEU A 167 11.57 0.45 8.98
N ALA A 168 11.08 1.27 9.91
CA ALA A 168 10.62 0.82 11.23
C ALA A 168 9.22 0.18 11.17
N GLY A 169 8.48 0.43 10.10
CA GLY A 169 7.17 -0.12 9.82
C GLY A 169 6.47 0.62 8.69
N THR A 170 5.31 0.10 8.30
CA THR A 170 4.45 0.64 7.24
C THR A 170 3.03 0.83 7.74
N VAL A 171 2.38 1.89 7.26
CA VAL A 171 0.98 2.20 7.56
C VAL A 171 0.24 2.43 6.25
N THR A 172 -0.86 1.73 6.01
CA THR A 172 -1.70 1.91 4.83
C THR A 172 -2.97 2.71 5.15
N ALA A 173 -3.23 3.76 4.37
CA ALA A 173 -4.32 4.70 4.59
C ALA A 173 -5.41 4.59 3.52
N GLY A 174 -6.67 4.91 3.87
CA GLY A 174 -7.75 4.97 2.89
C GLY A 174 -8.12 3.60 2.35
N GLN A 175 -8.04 3.40 1.02
CA GLN A 175 -8.26 2.11 0.35
C GLN A 175 -7.01 1.25 0.21
N ALA A 176 -5.82 1.80 0.49
CA ALA A 176 -4.57 1.06 0.48
C ALA A 176 -4.60 0.02 1.60
N TRP A 177 -3.92 -1.10 1.34
CA TRP A 177 -3.90 -2.24 2.25
C TRP A 177 -2.60 -3.06 2.12
N GLY A 178 -2.39 -3.92 3.12
CA GLY A 178 -1.24 -4.80 3.27
C GLY A 178 -0.11 -4.22 4.09
N GLY A 179 -0.34 -3.13 4.84
CA GLY A 179 0.64 -2.55 5.75
C GLY A 179 0.77 -3.30 7.08
N ASP A 180 1.83 -3.00 7.83
CA ASP A 180 1.98 -3.51 9.20
C ASP A 180 0.87 -2.95 10.11
N ILE A 181 0.43 -1.73 9.81
CA ILE A 181 -0.72 -1.08 10.41
C ILE A 181 -1.69 -0.62 9.32
N GLU A 182 -2.97 -0.82 9.55
CA GLU A 182 -4.05 -0.32 8.70
C GLU A 182 -4.73 0.86 9.38
N ALA A 183 -4.97 1.96 8.66
CA ALA A 183 -5.67 3.14 9.18
C ALA A 183 -6.77 3.59 8.24
N VAL A 184 -7.84 4.19 8.79
CA VAL A 184 -8.97 4.67 7.97
C VAL A 184 -8.59 5.82 7.05
N SER A 185 -7.68 6.69 7.49
CA SER A 185 -7.33 7.95 6.82
C SER A 185 -5.84 8.26 6.95
N VAL A 186 -5.34 9.17 6.11
CA VAL A 186 -3.95 9.66 6.20
C VAL A 186 -3.68 10.31 7.56
N HIS A 187 -4.67 10.99 8.15
CA HIS A 187 -4.54 11.63 9.45
C HIS A 187 -4.27 10.59 10.55
N ASN A 188 -5.11 9.56 10.65
CA ASN A 188 -4.90 8.48 11.62
C ASN A 188 -3.66 7.65 11.30
N ALA A 189 -3.28 7.51 10.03
CA ALA A 189 -2.04 6.86 9.65
C ALA A 189 -0.80 7.62 10.14
N LEU A 190 -0.81 8.95 10.04
CA LEU A 190 0.26 9.81 10.56
C LEU A 190 0.34 9.76 12.09
N LEU A 191 -0.81 9.83 12.77
CA LEU A 191 -0.88 9.68 14.23
C LEU A 191 -0.39 8.30 14.67
N ALA A 192 -0.76 7.23 13.96
CA ALA A 192 -0.27 5.89 14.24
C ALA A 192 1.24 5.76 13.98
N ALA A 193 1.76 6.35 12.90
CA ALA A 193 3.19 6.39 12.64
C ALA A 193 3.94 7.04 13.81
N ARG A 194 3.47 8.19 14.30
CA ARG A 194 4.09 8.89 15.43
C ARG A 194 3.95 8.14 16.75
N HIS A 195 2.73 7.74 17.11
CA HIS A 195 2.43 7.33 18.48
C HIS A 195 2.38 5.81 18.71
N VAL A 196 2.14 5.03 17.66
CA VAL A 196 2.09 3.56 17.73
C VAL A 196 3.42 2.97 17.26
N LEU A 197 3.98 3.46 16.15
CA LEU A 197 5.27 3.00 15.63
C LEU A 197 6.46 3.84 16.13
N HIS A 198 6.22 4.90 16.92
CA HIS A 198 7.26 5.76 17.50
C HIS A 198 8.22 6.30 16.43
N ALA A 199 7.67 6.79 15.32
CA ALA A 199 8.44 7.35 14.23
C ALA A 199 9.18 8.63 14.66
N ASP A 200 10.46 8.73 14.31
CA ASP A 200 11.24 9.96 14.36
C ASP A 200 10.96 10.83 13.11
N ALA A 201 10.61 10.19 11.99
CA ALA A 201 10.19 10.80 10.73
C ALA A 201 9.22 9.88 9.98
N ALA A 202 8.36 10.45 9.15
CA ALA A 202 7.49 9.67 8.25
C ALA A 202 7.71 10.03 6.78
N ILE A 203 7.34 9.11 5.91
CA ILE A 203 7.32 9.30 4.46
C ILE A 203 5.88 9.03 3.99
N VAL A 204 5.21 10.00 3.37
CA VAL A 204 3.86 9.84 2.81
C VAL A 204 3.97 9.83 1.29
N ILE A 205 3.75 8.65 0.69
CA ILE A 205 3.83 8.44 -0.76
C ILE A 205 2.73 7.46 -1.16
N GLN A 206 2.14 7.64 -2.34
CA GLN A 206 1.22 6.65 -2.89
C GLN A 206 1.87 5.28 -3.09
N GLY A 207 1.05 4.22 -3.06
CA GLY A 207 1.50 2.87 -3.39
C GLY A 207 1.89 2.69 -4.87
N PRO A 208 2.33 1.48 -5.25
CA PRO A 208 2.62 1.17 -6.65
C PRO A 208 1.38 1.27 -7.55
N GLY A 209 1.60 1.49 -8.85
CA GLY A 209 0.53 1.63 -9.85
C GLY A 209 0.04 3.06 -10.03
N ASN A 210 0.99 4.01 -10.15
CA ASN A 210 0.71 5.42 -10.43
C ASN A 210 -0.24 5.58 -11.63
N LEU A 211 -1.30 6.37 -11.45
CA LEU A 211 -2.27 6.67 -12.49
C LEU A 211 -1.95 8.01 -13.13
N GLY A 212 -2.06 8.09 -14.45
CA GLY A 212 -1.84 9.32 -15.21
C GLY A 212 -2.55 9.30 -16.55
N THR A 213 -2.97 10.48 -17.00
CA THR A 213 -3.61 10.71 -18.31
C THR A 213 -2.86 11.73 -19.17
N GLU A 214 -1.64 12.12 -18.75
CA GLU A 214 -0.83 13.17 -19.38
C GLU A 214 -1.49 14.56 -19.43
N THR A 215 -2.57 14.77 -18.67
CA THR A 215 -3.14 16.10 -18.46
C THR A 215 -2.50 16.77 -17.24
N PRO A 216 -2.45 18.12 -17.17
CA PRO A 216 -1.71 18.82 -16.11
C PRO A 216 -2.08 18.44 -14.66
N TRP A 217 -3.32 18.01 -14.43
CA TRP A 217 -3.84 17.60 -13.12
C TRP A 217 -4.31 16.15 -13.08
N GLY A 218 -4.22 15.43 -14.20
CA GLY A 218 -4.76 14.07 -14.32
C GLY A 218 -3.73 13.02 -13.95
N PHE A 219 -3.16 13.10 -12.74
CA PHE A 219 -2.28 12.09 -12.20
C PHE A 219 -2.44 11.99 -10.68
N SER A 220 -2.17 10.81 -10.12
CA SER A 220 -2.42 10.54 -8.69
C SER A 220 -1.52 11.33 -7.73
N GLY A 221 -0.37 11.83 -8.22
CA GLY A 221 0.55 12.67 -7.45
C GLY A 221 -0.01 14.03 -7.00
N VAL A 222 -1.14 14.48 -7.57
CA VAL A 222 -1.82 15.70 -7.09
C VAL A 222 -2.23 15.58 -5.61
N ALA A 223 -2.45 14.35 -5.12
CA ALA A 223 -2.77 14.06 -3.72
C ALA A 223 -1.67 14.47 -2.72
N CYS A 224 -0.46 14.82 -3.17
CA CYS A 224 0.58 15.40 -2.32
C CYS A 224 0.09 16.66 -1.58
N GLY A 225 -0.78 17.46 -2.21
CA GLY A 225 -1.37 18.65 -1.57
C GLY A 225 -2.22 18.29 -0.35
N ASP A 226 -3.03 17.24 -0.46
CA ASP A 226 -3.87 16.74 0.64
C ASP A 226 -3.00 16.17 1.77
N ALA A 227 -1.90 15.48 1.44
CA ALA A 227 -0.94 15.00 2.41
C ALA A 227 -0.26 16.15 3.17
N VAL A 228 0.23 17.18 2.47
CA VAL A 228 0.82 18.38 3.08
C VAL A 228 -0.19 19.06 4.02
N ASN A 229 -1.44 19.21 3.59
CA ASN A 229 -2.51 19.76 4.42
C ASN A 229 -2.76 18.91 5.69
N ALA A 230 -2.83 17.59 5.56
CA ALA A 230 -3.03 16.68 6.69
C ALA A 230 -1.87 16.78 7.71
N ILE A 231 -0.62 16.81 7.23
CA ILE A 231 0.57 16.94 8.07
C ILE A 231 0.54 18.26 8.84
N ALA A 232 0.26 19.37 8.15
CA ALA A 232 0.21 20.70 8.77
C ALA A 232 -0.93 20.80 9.80
N THR A 233 -2.10 20.22 9.49
CA THR A 233 -3.26 20.18 10.39
C THR A 233 -2.94 19.47 11.70
N LEU A 234 -2.12 18.41 11.65
CA LEU A 234 -1.69 17.65 12.83
C LEU A 234 -0.39 18.19 13.46
N GLY A 235 0.03 19.42 13.17
CA GLY A 235 1.22 20.02 13.80
C GLY A 235 2.57 19.39 13.38
N GLY A 236 2.61 18.64 12.28
CA GLY A 236 3.84 18.11 11.70
C GLY A 236 4.59 19.11 10.82
N ARG A 237 5.76 18.71 10.31
CA ARG A 237 6.57 19.52 9.39
C ARG A 237 6.64 18.88 8.00
N PRO A 238 5.83 19.32 7.03
CA PRO A 238 5.86 18.75 5.69
C PRO A 238 7.15 19.17 4.95
N VAL A 239 7.75 18.22 4.23
CA VAL A 239 8.87 18.42 3.31
C VAL A 239 8.44 17.85 1.96
N ALA A 240 8.25 18.70 0.95
CA ALA A 240 7.71 18.34 -0.36
C ALA A 240 8.47 19.07 -1.47
#